data_AF-A0A2Z6QTQ8-F1
#
_entry.id   AF-A0A2Z6QTQ8-F1
#
_cell.length_a   1.000
_cell.length_b   1.000
_cell.length_c   1.000
_cell.angle_alpha   90.00
_cell.angle_beta   90.00
_cell.angle_gamma   90.00
#
_symmetry.space_group_name_H-M   'P 1'
#
loop_
_entity.id
_entity.type
_entity.pdbx_description
1 polymer ?
#
loop_
_entity_poly.entity_id
_entity_poly.type
_entity_poly.pdbx_seq_one_letter_code
_entity_poly.pdbx_strand_id
1 'polypeptide(L)'
;MIKSVLERPHTSLSIDKVYKNDNNEDTLYTEEAEVKEQTNLHFQMVAGAINYEWIDNVKSLPNNKAASLSGISYEMLKILNKDNQSFFHAFICVCMDLNDIPDEWKKATIYHIPKLKPFFTNLTNTRLITLLETP
;
A
#
# COMPACT_ATOMS: atom_id res chain seq x y z
N MET A 1 -7.65 -24.87 9.38
CA MET A 1 -7.68 -23.76 10.35
C MET A 1 -6.33 -23.08 10.30
N ILE A 2 -6.26 -21.79 9.95
CA ILE A 2 -5.00 -21.05 9.86
C ILE A 2 -4.52 -20.81 11.29
N LYS A 3 -3.31 -21.28 11.64
CA LYS A 3 -2.72 -21.05 12.96
C LYS A 3 -2.52 -19.55 13.17
N SER A 4 -2.92 -19.07 14.35
CA SER A 4 -2.74 -17.68 14.74
C SER A 4 -1.26 -17.30 14.64
N VAL A 5 -0.96 -16.08 14.19
CA VAL A 5 0.42 -15.57 14.11
C VAL A 5 1.09 -15.59 15.49
N LEU A 6 0.31 -15.42 16.57
CA LEU A 6 0.76 -15.45 17.96
C LEU A 6 1.13 -16.85 18.46
N GLU A 7 0.68 -17.91 17.77
CA GLU A 7 0.96 -19.30 18.13
C GLU A 7 2.14 -19.89 17.34
N ARG A 8 2.76 -19.10 16.45
CA ARG A 8 3.91 -19.54 15.69
C ARG A 8 5.17 -19.41 16.56
N PRO A 9 6.06 -20.41 16.58
CA PRO A 9 7.33 -20.29 17.26
C PRO A 9 8.13 -19.13 16.66
N HIS A 10 8.57 -18.20 17.50
CA HIS A 10 9.45 -17.12 17.06
C HIS A 10 10.84 -17.67 16.78
N THR A 11 11.28 -17.55 15.53
CA THR A 11 12.65 -17.82 15.12
C THR A 11 13.44 -16.51 15.13
N SER A 12 14.52 -16.44 15.91
CA SER A 12 15.47 -15.33 15.84
C SER A 12 16.54 -15.62 14.79
N LEU A 13 16.79 -14.66 13.90
CA LEU A 13 17.91 -14.68 12.97
C LEU A 13 18.95 -13.65 13.46
N SER A 14 20.18 -14.08 13.71
CA SER A 14 21.32 -13.19 13.93
C SER A 14 22.11 -13.06 12.61
N ILE A 15 22.47 -11.84 12.25
CA ILE A 15 23.30 -11.56 11.09
C ILE A 15 24.67 -11.14 11.61
N ASP A 16 25.70 -11.88 11.23
CA ASP A 16 27.06 -11.66 11.73
C ASP A 16 27.90 -10.78 10.81
N LYS A 17 27.55 -10.69 9.52
CA LYS A 17 28.32 -9.97 8.50
C LYS A 17 27.39 -9.41 7.43
N VAL A 18 27.69 -8.21 6.95
CA VAL A 18 26.99 -7.59 5.81
C VAL A 18 27.99 -7.22 4.75
N TYR A 19 27.72 -7.62 3.52
CA TYR A 19 28.47 -7.22 2.33
C TYR A 19 27.70 -6.16 1.57
N LYS A 20 28.33 -5.02 1.28
CA LYS A 20 27.72 -3.93 0.52
C LYS A 20 28.59 -3.59 -0.68
N ASN A 21 27.98 -3.54 -1.86
CA ASN A 21 28.61 -3.07 -3.08
C ASN A 21 28.03 -1.70 -3.42
N ASP A 22 28.84 -0.65 -3.32
CA ASP A 22 28.48 0.69 -3.76
C ASP A 22 29.42 1.07 -4.92
N ASN A 23 28.91 1.22 -6.14
CA ASN A 23 29.66 1.70 -7.31
C ASN A 23 31.02 0.98 -7.54
N ASN A 24 31.04 -0.35 -7.47
CA ASN A 24 32.24 -1.21 -7.57
C ASN A 24 33.22 -1.16 -6.38
N GLU A 25 32.87 -0.49 -5.29
CA GLU A 25 33.58 -0.64 -4.02
C GLU A 25 32.84 -1.64 -3.13
N ASP A 26 33.55 -2.70 -2.78
CA ASP A 26 33.07 -3.75 -1.90
C ASP A 26 33.49 -3.47 -0.46
N THR A 27 32.50 -3.26 0.41
CA THR A 27 32.69 -3.02 1.84
C THR A 27 32.12 -4.17 2.66
N LEU A 28 32.92 -4.71 3.58
CA LEU A 28 32.51 -5.75 4.51
C LEU A 28 32.36 -5.15 5.92
N TYR A 29 31.16 -5.24 6.47
CA TYR A 29 30.88 -4.85 7.84
C TYR A 29 30.90 -6.10 8.74
N THR A 30 31.67 -6.04 9.82
CA THR A 30 31.79 -7.11 10.81
C THR A 30 31.47 -6.66 12.23
N GLU A 31 31.48 -5.35 12.50
CA GLU A 31 31.13 -4.79 13.80
C GLU A 31 29.61 -4.89 14.03
N GLU A 32 29.19 -5.34 15.21
CA GLU A 32 27.77 -5.63 15.51
C GLU A 32 26.86 -4.40 15.30
N ALA A 33 27.34 -3.21 15.69
CA ALA A 33 26.62 -1.95 15.51
C ALA A 33 26.41 -1.61 14.02
N GLU A 34 27.45 -1.73 13.21
CA GLU A 34 27.44 -1.43 11.78
C GLU A 34 26.62 -2.48 11.01
N VAL A 35 26.78 -3.76 11.35
CA VAL A 35 25.99 -4.86 10.78
C VAL A 35 24.50 -4.62 11.02
N LYS A 36 24.12 -4.23 12.24
CA LYS A 36 22.72 -3.92 12.58
C LYS A 36 22.22 -2.70 11.83
N GLU A 37 23.02 -1.64 11.74
CA GLU A 37 22.67 -0.42 11.02
C GLU A 37 22.47 -0.69 9.52
N GLN A 38 23.43 -1.34 8.87
CA GLN A 38 23.34 -1.67 7.43
C GLN A 38 22.24 -2.68 7.13
N THR A 39 21.99 -3.63 8.04
CA THR A 39 20.86 -4.56 7.92
C THR A 39 19.52 -3.81 8.01
N ASN A 40 19.36 -2.94 9.00
CA ASN A 40 18.16 -2.12 9.13
C ASN A 40 17.98 -1.22 7.93
N LEU A 41 19.06 -0.55 7.49
CA LEU A 41 19.06 0.29 6.30
C LEU A 41 18.66 -0.52 5.06
N HIS A 42 19.23 -1.72 4.88
CA HIS A 42 18.86 -2.60 3.79
C HIS A 42 17.38 -2.96 3.84
N PHE A 43 16.82 -3.42 4.96
CA PHE A 43 15.40 -3.78 5.01
C PHE A 43 14.46 -2.58 4.91
N GLN A 44 14.85 -1.42 5.46
CA GLN A 44 14.11 -0.17 5.36
C GLN A 44 14.18 0.41 3.94
N MET A 45 15.33 0.30 3.25
CA MET A 45 15.54 0.81 1.88
C MET A 45 15.19 -0.18 0.78
N VAL A 46 15.20 -1.49 1.06
CA VAL A 46 14.56 -2.51 0.22
C VAL A 46 13.08 -2.18 0.08
N ALA A 47 12.45 -1.66 1.15
CA ALA A 47 11.13 -1.07 1.09
C ALA A 47 11.11 0.39 0.57
N GLY A 48 12.25 1.08 0.59
CA GLY A 48 12.44 2.50 0.27
C GLY A 48 12.88 2.83 -1.16
N ALA A 49 12.96 1.87 -2.08
CA ALA A 49 13.19 2.14 -3.49
C ALA A 49 12.26 1.26 -4.33
N ILE A 50 11.02 1.74 -4.48
CA ILE A 50 9.96 1.08 -5.24
C ILE A 50 9.59 -0.26 -4.62
N ASN A 51 8.54 -0.24 -3.80
CA ASN A 51 7.85 -1.48 -3.48
C ASN A 51 7.33 -2.06 -4.81
N TYR A 52 8.02 -3.06 -5.36
CA TYR A 52 7.60 -3.70 -6.60
C TYR A 52 6.20 -4.30 -6.44
N GLU A 53 5.86 -4.75 -5.22
CA GLU A 53 4.50 -5.17 -4.88
C GLU A 53 3.52 -4.00 -4.97
N TRP A 54 3.91 -2.78 -4.58
CA TRP A 54 3.08 -1.59 -4.78
C TRP A 54 2.82 -1.35 -6.27
N ILE A 55 3.87 -1.32 -7.10
CA ILE A 55 3.70 -1.09 -8.55
C ILE A 55 2.84 -2.18 -9.17
N ASP A 56 3.07 -3.44 -8.81
CA ASP A 56 2.32 -4.57 -9.36
C ASP A 56 0.86 -4.55 -8.88
N ASN A 57 0.60 -4.16 -7.63
CA ASN A 57 -0.75 -3.92 -7.11
C ASN A 57 -1.45 -2.82 -7.89
N VAL A 58 -0.82 -1.66 -8.08
CA VAL A 58 -1.40 -0.53 -8.85
C VAL A 58 -1.70 -0.96 -10.29
N LYS A 59 -0.81 -1.71 -10.94
CA LYS A 59 -1.03 -2.24 -12.29
C LYS A 59 -2.20 -3.24 -12.35
N SER A 60 -2.36 -4.06 -11.31
CA SER A 60 -3.43 -5.07 -11.21
C SER A 60 -4.82 -4.48 -10.93
N LEU A 61 -4.92 -3.19 -10.59
CA LEU A 61 -6.20 -2.54 -10.34
C LEU A 61 -7.17 -2.75 -11.52
N PRO A 62 -8.45 -2.99 -11.29
CA PRO A 62 -9.39 -3.22 -12.39
C PRO A 62 -9.73 -1.93 -13.13
N ASN A 63 -9.82 -1.97 -14.46
CA ASN A 63 -10.22 -0.80 -15.25
C ASN A 63 -11.74 -0.57 -15.20
N ASN A 64 -12.17 0.65 -15.53
CA ASN A 64 -13.55 1.11 -15.61
C ASN A 64 -14.29 1.01 -14.27
N LYS A 65 -13.59 1.24 -13.16
CA LYS A 65 -14.23 1.42 -11.86
C LYS A 65 -14.67 2.86 -11.67
N ALA A 66 -15.75 3.03 -10.91
CA ALA A 66 -16.23 4.34 -10.56
C ALA A 66 -15.20 5.04 -9.67
N ALA A 67 -14.77 6.22 -10.09
CA ALA A 67 -14.01 7.11 -9.23
C ALA A 67 -14.91 7.64 -8.11
N SER A 68 -14.28 8.00 -7.00
CA SER A 68 -14.86 8.71 -5.87
C SER A 68 -15.08 10.19 -6.21
N LEU A 69 -15.31 11.01 -5.18
CA LEU A 69 -15.68 12.43 -5.34
C LEU A 69 -14.53 13.25 -5.94
N SER A 70 -13.29 12.85 -5.70
CA SER A 70 -12.09 13.45 -6.32
C SER A 70 -12.01 13.26 -7.84
N GLY A 71 -12.72 12.28 -8.39
CA GLY A 71 -12.63 11.92 -9.81
C GLY A 71 -11.34 11.21 -10.20
N ILE A 72 -10.48 10.86 -9.23
CA ILE A 72 -9.24 10.11 -9.48
C ILE A 72 -9.62 8.64 -9.76
N SER A 73 -9.33 8.19 -10.97
CA SER A 73 -9.58 6.81 -11.38
C SER A 73 -8.33 5.94 -11.26
N TYR A 74 -8.51 4.61 -11.22
CA TYR A 74 -7.39 3.68 -11.19
C TYR A 74 -6.50 3.78 -12.43
N GLU A 75 -7.06 4.15 -13.59
CA GLU A 75 -6.30 4.41 -14.81
C GLU A 75 -5.32 5.56 -14.63
N MET A 76 -5.71 6.62 -13.91
CA MET A 76 -4.82 7.75 -13.60
C MET A 76 -3.65 7.29 -12.73
N LEU A 77 -3.91 6.46 -11.72
CA LEU A 77 -2.86 5.89 -10.86
C LEU A 77 -1.88 5.01 -11.63
N LYS A 78 -2.37 4.22 -12.59
CA LYS A 78 -1.53 3.38 -13.46
C LYS A 78 -0.61 4.18 -14.39
N ILE A 79 -1.03 5.38 -14.78
CA ILE A 79 -0.26 6.26 -15.68
C ILE A 79 0.89 6.96 -14.92
N LEU A 80 0.82 7.05 -13.59
CA LEU A 80 1.86 7.70 -12.79
C LEU A 80 3.23 7.09 -13.07
N ASN A 81 4.23 7.96 -13.25
CA ASN A 81 5.62 7.54 -13.39
C ASN A 81 6.14 6.91 -12.08
N LYS A 82 7.29 6.25 -12.17
CA LYS A 82 7.89 5.51 -11.05
C LYS A 82 8.15 6.42 -9.84
N ASP A 83 8.60 7.64 -10.07
CA ASP A 83 8.94 8.59 -9.02
C ASP A 83 7.69 9.06 -8.26
N ASN A 84 6.61 9.41 -8.97
CA ASN A 84 5.34 9.81 -8.37
C ASN A 84 4.67 8.64 -7.63
N GLN A 85 4.75 7.42 -8.17
CA GLN A 85 4.26 6.23 -7.45
C GLN A 85 5.06 5.99 -6.16
N SER A 86 6.37 6.23 -6.18
CA SER A 86 7.22 6.08 -4.99
C SER A 86 6.91 7.14 -3.94
N PHE A 87 6.72 8.39 -4.36
CA PHE A 87 6.29 9.47 -3.48
C PHE A 87 4.93 9.18 -2.84
N PHE A 88 3.97 8.71 -3.63
CA PHE A 88 2.63 8.39 -3.17
C PHE A 88 2.62 7.20 -2.19
N HIS A 89 3.38 6.14 -2.49
CA HIS A 89 3.59 5.04 -1.56
C HIS A 89 4.22 5.52 -0.23
N ALA A 90 5.25 6.37 -0.29
CA ALA A 90 5.86 6.94 0.90
C ALA A 90 4.87 7.78 1.72
N PHE A 91 4.03 8.58 1.06
CA PHE A 91 2.96 9.34 1.72
C PHE A 91 1.98 8.42 2.47
N ILE A 92 1.51 7.34 1.83
CA ILE A 92 0.62 6.35 2.45
C ILE A 92 1.30 5.69 3.66
N CYS A 93 2.57 5.31 3.54
CA CYS A 93 3.33 4.73 4.65
C CYS A 93 3.39 5.69 5.84
N VAL A 94 3.69 6.97 5.60
CA VAL A 94 3.73 8.00 6.66
C VAL A 94 2.35 8.14 7.33
N CYS A 95 1.26 8.15 6.56
CA CYS A 95 -0.10 8.17 7.12
C CYS A 95 -0.37 6.96 8.03
N MET A 96 0.09 5.77 7.65
CA MET A 96 -0.06 4.56 8.46
C MET A 96 0.81 4.59 9.73
N ASP A 97 2.07 5.03 9.62
CA ASP A 97 3.02 5.10 10.74
C ASP A 97 2.59 6.12 11.80
N LEU A 98 2.06 7.27 11.36
CA LEU A 98 1.53 8.30 12.23
C LEU A 98 0.11 8.01 12.71
N ASN A 99 -0.54 6.98 12.15
CA ASN A 99 -1.96 6.69 12.32
C ASN A 99 -2.85 7.91 12.04
N ASP A 100 -2.44 8.73 11.06
CA ASP A 100 -3.10 9.97 10.65
C ASP A 100 -3.53 9.86 9.19
N ILE A 101 -4.80 9.50 9.01
CA ILE A 101 -5.42 9.30 7.70
C ILE A 101 -6.14 10.59 7.31
N PRO A 102 -5.96 11.08 6.07
CA PRO A 102 -6.70 12.24 5.56
C PRO A 102 -8.21 12.11 5.76
N ASP A 103 -8.86 13.19 6.19
CA ASP A 103 -10.30 13.18 6.45
C ASP A 103 -11.11 12.91 5.18
N GLU A 104 -10.60 13.29 4.02
CA GLU A 104 -11.19 13.01 2.71
C GLU A 104 -11.30 11.50 2.46
N TRP A 105 -10.33 10.69 2.89
CA TRP A 105 -10.37 9.24 2.73
C TRP A 105 -11.38 8.55 3.65
N LYS A 106 -11.79 9.24 4.72
CA LYS A 106 -12.84 8.78 5.64
C LYS A 106 -14.24 9.11 5.09
N LYS A 107 -14.34 10.01 4.11
CA LYS A 107 -15.61 10.40 3.48
C LYS A 107 -15.94 9.43 2.36
N ALA A 108 -17.23 9.19 2.17
CA ALA A 108 -17.71 8.26 1.16
C ALA A 108 -18.97 8.78 0.49
N THR A 109 -19.08 8.54 -0.81
CA THR A 109 -20.25 8.93 -1.59
C THR A 109 -21.22 7.76 -1.68
N ILE A 110 -22.48 8.01 -1.32
CA ILE A 110 -23.52 6.99 -1.32
C ILE A 110 -24.29 7.07 -2.64
N TYR A 111 -24.33 5.94 -3.38
CA TYR A 111 -25.14 5.80 -4.59
C TYR A 111 -26.23 4.76 -4.41
N HIS A 112 -27.41 5.07 -4.95
CA HIS A 112 -28.53 4.14 -5.02
C HIS A 112 -28.50 3.39 -6.35
N ILE A 113 -28.30 2.07 -6.30
CA ILE A 113 -28.46 1.20 -7.48
C ILE A 113 -29.81 0.49 -7.39
N PRO A 114 -30.68 0.55 -8.42
CA PRO A 114 -31.90 -0.25 -8.45
C PRO A 114 -31.62 -1.74 -8.30
N LYS A 115 -32.41 -2.44 -7.46
CA LYS A 115 -32.43 -3.91 -7.44
C LYS A 115 -33.08 -4.43 -8.72
N LEU A 116 -32.97 -5.73 -9.00
CA LEU A 116 -33.55 -6.35 -10.19
C LEU A 116 -35.10 -6.21 -10.29
N LYS A 117 -35.76 -5.85 -9.18
CA LYS A 117 -37.20 -5.58 -9.12
C LYS A 117 -37.52 -4.12 -9.51
N PRO A 118 -38.72 -3.85 -10.06
CA PRO A 118 -39.06 -2.50 -10.52
C PRO A 118 -38.98 -1.48 -9.38
N PHE A 119 -38.45 -0.30 -9.68
CA PHE A 119 -38.21 0.75 -8.68
C PHE A 119 -39.51 1.21 -8.00
N PHE A 120 -40.58 1.42 -8.77
CA PHE A 120 -41.89 1.92 -8.29
C PHE A 120 -41.77 3.04 -7.24
N THR A 121 -40.81 3.95 -7.42
CA THR A 121 -40.49 5.04 -6.48
C THR A 121 -40.27 4.61 -5.02
N ASN A 122 -39.92 3.35 -4.80
CA ASN A 122 -39.73 2.77 -3.49
C ASN A 122 -38.22 2.57 -3.21
N LEU A 123 -37.68 3.35 -2.28
CA LEU A 123 -36.27 3.31 -1.91
C LEU A 123 -35.81 1.94 -1.38
N THR A 124 -36.72 1.13 -0.82
CA THR A 124 -36.41 -0.26 -0.39
C THR A 124 -36.05 -1.16 -1.58
N ASN A 125 -36.41 -0.75 -2.79
CA ASN A 125 -36.05 -1.40 -4.05
C ASN A 125 -34.69 -0.93 -4.59
N THR A 126 -33.92 -0.15 -3.83
CA THR A 126 -32.53 0.20 -4.15
C THR A 126 -31.55 -0.54 -3.24
N ARG A 127 -30.34 -0.76 -3.74
CA ARG A 127 -29.17 -1.18 -2.98
C ARG A 127 -28.25 0.02 -2.88
N LEU A 128 -27.91 0.40 -1.66
CA LEU A 128 -26.90 1.41 -1.42
C LEU A 128 -25.53 0.80 -1.70
N ILE A 129 -24.71 1.53 -2.46
CA ILE A 129 -23.27 1.30 -2.56
C ILE A 129 -22.55 2.54 -2.07
N THR A 130 -21.33 2.33 -1.61
CA THR A 130 -20.48 3.38 -1.05
C THR A 130 -19.20 3.43 -1.88
N LEU A 131 -18.88 4.60 -2.44
CA LEU A 131 -17.62 4.86 -3.11
C LEU A 131 -16.69 5.61 -2.16
N LEU A 132 -15.55 5.00 -1.86
CA LEU A 132 -14.48 5.56 -1.04
C LEU A 132 -13.40 6.16 -1.94
N GLU A 133 -12.70 7.16 -1.43
CA GLU A 133 -11.50 7.68 -2.08
C GLU A 133 -10.43 6.60 -2.23
N THR A 134 -9.65 6.69 -3.32
CA THR A 134 -8.50 5.81 -3.51
C THR A 134 -7.32 6.40 -2.72
N PRO A 135 -6.74 5.64 -1.78
CA PRO A 135 -5.56 6.06 -1.04
C PRO A 135 -4.29 5.98 -1.88
#